data_AF-A0A8S3Y147-F1
#
_entry.id   AF-A0A8S3Y147-F1
#
_cell.length_a   1.000
_cell.length_b   1.000
_cell.length_c   1.000
_cell.angle_alpha   90.00
_cell.angle_beta   90.00
_cell.angle_gamma   90.00
#
_symmetry.space_group_name_H-M   'P 1'
#
loop_
_entity.id
_entity.type
_entity.pdbx_description
1 polymer ?
#
loop_
_entity_poly.entity_id
_entity_poly.type
_entity_poly.pdbx_seq_one_letter_code
_entity_poly.pdbx_strand_id
1 'polypeptide(L)'
;MRSILEESMLETRSMPLENRPRLPRIPLSKRNPAVVRAPNPMLVTYFEASRDLCETGSILFGAALAVCRIIGAKLPMAGRATQQSSAIPAWIKRIEDRIAN
;
A
#
# COMPACT_ATOMS: atom_id res chain seq x y z
N MET A 1 -0.01 -5.75 16.01
CA MET A 1 0.60 -5.43 14.71
C MET A 1 0.78 -6.67 13.86
N ARG A 2 1.64 -7.63 14.23
CA ARG A 2 1.90 -8.85 13.43
C ARG A 2 0.63 -9.60 12.99
N SER A 3 -0.27 -9.92 13.93
CA SER A 3 -1.53 -10.60 13.59
C SER A 3 -2.41 -9.79 12.61
N ILE A 4 -2.51 -8.47 12.78
CA ILE A 4 -3.28 -7.61 11.85
C ILE A 4 -2.61 -7.55 10.48
N LEU A 5 -1.28 -7.57 10.41
CA LEU A 5 -0.52 -7.64 9.17
C LEU A 5 -0.81 -8.96 8.43
N GLU A 6 -0.69 -10.09 9.12
CA GLU A 6 -0.96 -11.42 8.56
C GLU A 6 -2.41 -11.56 8.09
N GLU A 7 -3.38 -11.11 8.89
CA GLU A 7 -4.80 -11.10 8.51
C GLU A 7 -5.03 -10.25 7.25
N SER A 8 -4.46 -9.04 7.21
CA SER A 8 -4.58 -8.14 6.05
C SER A 8 -3.89 -8.71 4.81
N MET A 9 -2.77 -9.42 4.96
CA MET A 9 -2.08 -10.09 3.85
C MET A 9 -2.87 -11.30 3.34
N LEU A 10 -3.47 -12.10 4.23
CA LEU A 10 -4.32 -13.23 3.87
C LEU A 10 -5.55 -12.79 3.07
N GLU A 11 -6.25 -11.76 3.54
CA GLU A 11 -7.42 -11.19 2.87
C GLU A 11 -7.10 -10.66 1.47
N THR A 12 -5.93 -10.05 1.31
CA THR A 12 -5.55 -9.37 0.06
C THR A 12 -4.89 -10.29 -0.95
N ARG A 13 -4.34 -11.43 -0.51
CA ARG A 13 -3.71 -12.44 -1.38
C ARG A 13 -4.69 -13.04 -2.40
N SER A 14 -5.93 -13.28 -2.00
CA SER A 14 -6.99 -13.80 -2.87
C SER A 14 -7.82 -12.72 -3.56
N MET A 15 -7.53 -11.43 -3.30
CA MET A 15 -8.33 -10.31 -3.80
C MET A 15 -7.75 -9.77 -5.11
N PRO A 16 -8.51 -9.84 -6.23
CA PRO A 16 -8.13 -9.19 -7.49
C PRO A 16 -7.87 -7.69 -7.28
N LEU A 17 -6.96 -7.12 -8.07
CA LEU A 17 -6.54 -5.72 -7.93
C LEU A 17 -7.72 -4.74 -8.03
N GLU A 18 -8.70 -5.06 -8.87
CA GLU A 18 -9.90 -4.26 -9.12
C GLU A 18 -10.82 -4.17 -7.89
N ASN A 19 -10.77 -5.20 -7.04
CA ASN A 19 -11.61 -5.32 -5.85
C ASN A 19 -10.93 -4.76 -4.59
N ARG A 20 -9.64 -4.40 -4.67
CA ARG A 20 -8.91 -3.87 -3.53
C ARG A 20 -9.44 -2.49 -3.13
N PRO A 21 -9.70 -2.25 -1.84
CA PRO A 21 -10.13 -0.94 -1.38
C PRO A 21 -9.03 0.09 -1.63
N ARG A 22 -9.40 1.32 -1.99
CA ARG A 22 -8.44 2.41 -2.06
C ARG A 22 -7.93 2.72 -0.65
N LEU A 23 -6.62 2.82 -0.49
CA LEU A 23 -6.03 3.18 0.80
C LEU A 23 -5.97 4.71 0.93
N PRO A 24 -6.47 5.30 2.03
CA PRO A 24 -6.41 6.73 2.24
C PRO A 24 -4.95 7.17 2.44
N ARG A 25 -4.63 8.40 2.01
CA ARG A 25 -3.32 8.98 2.28
C ARG A 25 -3.20 9.24 3.78
N ILE A 26 -2.21 8.62 4.42
CA ILE A 26 -1.93 8.84 5.85
C ILE A 26 -1.00 10.06 5.97
N PRO A 27 -1.42 11.16 6.64
CA PRO A 27 -0.54 12.29 6.87
C PRO A 27 0.58 11.90 7.86
N LEU A 28 1.83 11.97 7.39
CA LEU A 28 3.01 11.65 8.21
C LEU A 28 3.29 12.69 9.30
N SER A 29 2.65 13.86 9.24
CA SER A 29 2.77 14.94 10.23
C SER A 29 2.04 14.66 11.55
N LYS A 30 1.13 13.68 11.58
CA LYS A 30 0.46 13.23 12.81
C LYS A 30 1.29 12.12 13.49
N ARG A 31 0.95 11.77 14.74
CA ARG A 31 1.59 10.75 15.64
C ARG A 31 1.84 9.33 15.06
N ASN A 32 1.69 9.12 13.77
CA ASN A 32 1.70 7.82 13.10
C ASN A 32 3.02 7.36 12.44
N PRO A 33 4.17 8.08 12.43
CA PRO A 33 5.34 7.60 11.70
C PRO A 33 5.91 6.30 12.28
N ALA A 34 5.79 6.09 13.59
CA ALA A 34 6.17 4.84 14.23
C ALA A 34 5.30 3.67 13.74
N VAL A 35 3.99 3.88 13.62
CA VAL A 35 3.04 2.86 13.16
C VAL A 35 3.26 2.51 11.68
N VAL A 36 3.56 3.50 10.84
CA VAL A 36 3.86 3.30 9.42
C VAL A 36 5.17 2.53 9.21
N ARG A 37 6.17 2.74 10.07
CA ARG A 37 7.49 2.05 9.99
C ARG A 37 7.49 0.67 10.63
N ALA A 38 6.60 0.41 11.58
CA ALA A 38 6.57 -0.82 12.35
C ALA A 38 6.43 -2.13 11.52
N PRO A 39 5.76 -2.15 10.35
CA PRO A 39 5.73 -3.34 9.49
C PRO A 39 7.06 -3.65 8.80
N ASN A 40 7.89 -2.64 8.51
CA ASN A 40 9.11 -2.79 7.70
C ASN A 40 10.01 -3.97 8.11
N PRO A 41 10.39 -4.17 9.39
CA PRO A 41 11.22 -5.31 9.78
C PRO A 41 10.52 -6.66 9.59
N MET A 42 9.18 -6.70 9.63
CA MET A 42 8.40 -7.92 9.41
C MET A 42 8.28 -8.25 7.93
N LEU A 43 8.28 -7.23 7.06
CA LEU A 43 8.11 -7.42 5.62
C LEU A 43 9.32 -8.09 4.95
N VAL A 44 10.52 -7.95 5.53
CA VAL A 44 11.75 -8.56 5.00
C VAL A 44 11.56 -10.06 4.78
N THR A 45 11.05 -10.79 5.78
CA THR A 45 10.83 -12.24 5.69
C THR A 45 9.76 -12.60 4.67
N TYR A 46 8.74 -11.75 4.49
CA TYR A 46 7.70 -11.98 3.49
C TYR A 46 8.19 -11.72 2.06
N PHE A 47 9.09 -10.75 1.87
CA PHE A 47 9.67 -10.47 0.56
C PHE A 47 10.66 -11.55 0.12
N GLU A 48 11.44 -12.11 1.03
CA GLU A 48 12.32 -13.25 0.73
C GLU A 48 11.53 -14.48 0.24
N ALA A 49 10.31 -14.68 0.75
CA ALA A 49 9.43 -15.77 0.35
C ALA A 49 8.56 -15.48 -0.88
N SER A 50 8.59 -14.24 -1.39
CA SER A 50 7.78 -13.80 -2.53
C SER A 50 8.33 -14.35 -3.84
N ARG A 51 7.47 -14.93 -4.68
CA ARG A 51 7.88 -15.55 -5.95
C ARG A 51 7.85 -14.61 -7.13
N ASP A 52 6.99 -13.59 -7.10
CA ASP A 52 6.79 -12.68 -8.21
C ASP A 52 6.40 -11.27 -7.76
N LEU A 53 6.29 -10.36 -8.73
CA LEU A 53 5.95 -8.96 -8.47
C LEU A 53 4.50 -8.78 -7.99
N CYS A 54 3.59 -9.67 -8.37
CA CYS A 54 2.19 -9.63 -7.96
C CYS A 54 2.05 -10.01 -6.48
N GLU A 55 2.75 -11.05 -6.04
CA GLU A 55 2.84 -11.47 -4.65
C GLU A 55 3.50 -10.36 -3.81
N THR A 56 4.59 -9.77 -4.29
CA THR A 56 5.26 -8.63 -3.66
C THR A 56 4.31 -7.42 -3.51
N GLY A 57 3.56 -7.09 -4.56
CA GLY A 57 2.57 -6.02 -4.54
C GLY A 57 1.42 -6.29 -3.57
N SER A 58 1.02 -7.56 -3.42
CA SER A 58 -0.01 -7.99 -2.47
C SER A 58 0.47 -7.90 -1.02
N ILE A 59 1.72 -8.30 -0.75
CA ILE A 59 2.37 -8.14 0.57
C ILE A 59 2.41 -6.66 0.96
N LEU A 60 2.88 -5.80 0.07
CA LEU A 60 2.95 -4.34 0.29
C LEU A 60 1.56 -3.74 0.54
N PHE A 61 0.56 -4.15 -0.25
CA PHE A 61 -0.81 -3.68 -0.08
C PHE A 61 -1.41 -4.11 1.25
N GLY A 62 -1.26 -5.39 1.63
CA GLY A 62 -1.70 -5.92 2.93
C GLY A 62 -1.05 -5.18 4.11
N ALA A 63 0.24 -4.83 3.99
CA ALA A 63 0.93 -4.03 5.00
C ALA A 63 0.36 -2.62 5.15
N ALA A 64 0.11 -1.95 4.02
CA ALA A 64 -0.48 -0.61 4.03
C ALA A 64 -1.93 -0.64 4.55
N LEU A 65 -2.70 -1.69 4.24
CA LEU A 65 -4.03 -1.94 4.77
C LEU A 65 -4.01 -2.15 6.30
N ALA A 66 -3.07 -2.95 6.81
CA ALA A 66 -2.88 -3.17 8.24
C ALA A 66 -2.57 -1.86 8.98
N VAL A 67 -1.72 -1.00 8.41
CA VAL A 67 -1.43 0.33 8.96
C VAL A 67 -2.69 1.19 8.99
N CYS A 68 -3.49 1.20 7.91
CA CYS A 68 -4.76 1.93 7.87
C CYS A 68 -5.72 1.45 8.97
N ARG A 69 -5.82 0.13 9.18
CA ARG A 69 -6.65 -0.47 10.24
C ARG A 69 -6.21 -0.03 11.63
N ILE A 70 -4.91 -0.09 11.92
CA ILE A 70 -4.36 0.26 13.24
C ILE A 70 -4.52 1.74 13.55
N ILE A 71 -4.43 2.61 12.54
CA ILE A 71 -4.66 4.05 12.70
C ILE A 71 -6.16 4.38 12.77
N GLY A 72 -7.05 3.42 12.49
CA GLY A 72 -8.50 3.65 12.41
C GLY A 72 -8.88 4.50 11.20
N ALA A 73 -8.09 4.46 10.13
CA ALA A 73 -8.37 5.21 8.91
C ALA A 73 -9.59 4.61 8.19
N LYS A 74 -10.57 5.45 7.86
CA LYS A 74 -11.75 5.04 7.09
C LYS A 74 -11.31 4.72 5.66
N LEU A 75 -11.50 3.47 5.26
CA LEU A 75 -11.24 3.03 3.89
C LEU A 75 -12.39 3.49 3.00
N PRO A 76 -12.15 4.26 1.93
CA PRO A 76 -13.17 4.55 0.93
C PRO A 76 -13.65 3.24 0.28
N MET A 77 -14.95 3.12 0.06
CA MET A 77 -15.52 1.97 -0.63
C MET A 77 -14.93 1.80 -2.04
N ALA A 78 -14.64 0.55 -2.41
CA ALA A 78 -14.30 0.17 -3.76
C ALA A 78 -15.37 0.72 -4.73
N GLY A 79 -14.95 1.41 -5.79
CA GLY A 79 -15.86 1.99 -6.79
C GLY A 79 -16.20 3.48 -6.64
N ARG A 80 -15.93 4.15 -5.51
CA ARG A 80 -16.01 5.62 -5.45
C ARG A 80 -14.73 6.25 -6.00
N ALA A 81 -14.61 6.26 -7.32
CA ALA A 81 -13.62 7.04 -8.02
C ALA A 81 -13.93 8.53 -7.84
N THR A 82 -13.32 9.19 -6.84
CA THR A 82 -12.92 10.57 -7.09
C THR A 82 -11.87 10.49 -8.20
N GLN A 83 -12.24 10.95 -9.39
CA GLN A 83 -11.32 11.15 -10.51
C GLN A 83 -10.17 11.99 -9.97
N GLN A 84 -8.99 11.37 -9.81
CA GLN A 84 -7.77 12.15 -9.69
C GLN A 84 -7.53 12.73 -11.09
N SER A 85 -7.36 14.05 -11.14
CA SER A 85 -7.03 14.82 -12.33
C SER A 85 -6.05 14.07 -13.22
N SER A 86 -6.29 14.06 -14.53
CA SER A 86 -5.46 13.46 -15.60
C SER A 86 -4.04 14.03 -15.70
N ALA A 87 -3.61 14.83 -14.72
CA ALA A 87 -2.27 15.36 -14.64
C ALA A 87 -1.27 14.23 -14.37
N ILE A 88 -0.35 14.03 -15.32
CA ILE A 88 0.80 13.13 -15.16
C ILE A 88 1.56 13.54 -13.88
N PRO A 89 1.71 12.63 -12.90
CA PRO A 89 2.46 12.93 -11.69
C PRO A 89 3.89 13.39 -12.03
N ALA A 90 4.34 14.47 -11.38
CA ALA A 90 5.66 15.08 -11.65
C ALA A 90 6.88 14.15 -11.45
N TRP A 91 6.71 13.00 -10.81
CA TRP A 91 7.77 12.00 -10.71
C TRP A 91 7.91 11.15 -11.98
N ILE A 92 6.81 10.88 -12.69
CA ILE A 92 6.83 10.13 -13.96
C ILE A 92 7.63 10.93 -15.00
N LYS A 93 7.28 12.20 -15.15
CA LYS A 93 7.99 13.13 -16.04
C LYS A 93 9.50 13.20 -15.73
N ARG A 94 9.86 13.25 -14.44
CA ARG A 94 11.27 13.25 -14.02
C ARG A 94 12.03 11.96 -14.34
N ILE A 95 11.34 10.82 -14.45
CA ILE A 95 11.96 9.55 -14.86
C ILE A 95 12.12 9.53 -16.38
N GLU A 96 11.09 9.94 -17.13
CA GLU A 96 11.13 10.04 -18.59
C GLU A 96 12.27 10.97 -19.06
N ASP A 97 12.39 12.15 -18.45
CA ASP A 97 13.46 13.12 -18.72
C ASP A 97 14.87 12.56 -18.43
N ARG A 98 14.96 11.57 -17.53
CA ARG A 98 16.23 10.92 -17.15
C ARG A 98 16.61 9.76 -18.04
N ILE A 99 15.67 9.18 -18.78
CA ILE A 99 15.90 8.07 -19.71
C ILE A 99 16.17 8.61 -21.13
N ALA A 100 15.60 9.76 -21.46
CA ALA A 100 15.79 10.42 -22.76
C ALA A 100 17.12 11.17 -22.91
N ASN A 101 17.89 11.33 -21.83
CA ASN A 101 19.28 11.83 -21.80
C ASN A 101 20.26 10.67 -21.58
#